data_AF-A0A8S8XT71-F1
#
_entry.id   AF-A0A8S8XT71-F1
#
_cell.length_a   1.000
_cell.length_b   1.000
_cell.length_c   1.000
_cell.angle_alpha   90.00
_cell.angle_beta   90.00
_cell.angle_gamma   90.00
#
_symmetry.space_group_name_H-M   'P 1'
#
loop_
_entity.id
_entity.type
_entity.pdbx_description
1 polymer ?
#
loop_
_entity_poly.entity_id
_entity_poly.type
_entity_poly.pdbx_seq_one_letter_code
_entity_poly.pdbx_strand_id
1 'polypeptide(L)'
;MENNFIQNNAGTCNSVRMYGGDFQCPAIHIFRASATIYNNVVKNNVGDALRIKGGIVNVQNNDMQTESFAVNISHHDDNYGSKFGSIGYFSGNTFTGALQVYNITESMVTIQSENIPAPGGNELHPINMQWLGAECPSNPSECLKLPNTANMPPAGMPMALELVNNSTVLSFAGLQNFDTSKIHVKNQQSAWGNQVREGELVKFRVKASNIDVEGATVIIKDAVGTPLYTMTTNAQGYTEEVTLASNFYLDRNNNNVVGENNVQVQLANASGGPPIVRTLDENTCSDGYDNDGDTLTDDADGDCATGREIPSYRVEAFKFGKGIYEYDFVLTGPVDDIISLENVAPSVTVEQPELTSFARVVSLSGTAWDGEAPPYASDVIAQQKQFGYVEDVQVQPPGSSVWISAVDTSNSGGVITQATFPFSTWSFDYDMSDYAEGEGDVTFRVRSFDGLDYSPVIVKRYKLNLEAPSIIVNTPAQNSQHDTNSPKGSVISFSGTASDPYFGVNGNDIKEIWFEITEDSNPQFTSKFAITPALGETLSAWQYDWNYRTYASGDYTFKIWAADSDFCKDDTSDETFDVKFRLKPKDYQ
;
A
#
# COMPACT_ATOMS: atom_id res chain seq x y z
N MET A 1 3.72 -27.41 -15.42
CA MET A 1 3.01 -28.61 -15.94
C MET A 1 1.72 -28.73 -15.14
N GLU A 2 0.58 -28.54 -15.79
CA GLU A 2 -0.70 -28.53 -15.10
C GLU A 2 -1.77 -29.32 -15.86
N ASN A 3 -2.66 -30.02 -15.14
CA ASN A 3 -3.83 -30.74 -15.67
C ASN A 3 -3.48 -31.83 -16.71
N ASN A 4 -2.36 -32.53 -16.52
CA ASN A 4 -1.93 -33.59 -17.43
C ASN A 4 -2.36 -34.98 -16.92
N PHE A 5 -2.51 -35.90 -17.87
CA PHE A 5 -2.75 -37.31 -17.59
C PHE A 5 -1.58 -38.15 -18.11
N ILE A 6 -0.81 -38.74 -17.20
CA ILE A 6 0.38 -39.55 -17.48
C ILE A 6 0.06 -41.01 -17.15
N GLN A 7 0.31 -41.94 -18.06
CA GLN A 7 -0.06 -43.34 -17.82
C GLN A 7 0.85 -44.37 -18.49
N ASN A 8 0.85 -45.58 -17.93
CA ASN A 8 1.45 -46.79 -18.50
C ASN A 8 2.96 -46.66 -18.72
N ASN A 9 3.65 -46.05 -17.75
CA ASN A 9 5.09 -45.89 -17.79
C ASN A 9 5.77 -47.09 -17.11
N ALA A 10 6.38 -47.96 -17.92
CA ALA A 10 7.10 -49.16 -17.50
C ALA A 10 8.48 -49.29 -18.17
N GLY A 11 9.02 -48.17 -18.68
CA GLY A 11 10.31 -48.15 -19.36
C GLY A 11 11.49 -48.23 -18.40
N THR A 12 12.64 -48.65 -18.91
CA THR A 12 13.92 -48.55 -18.20
C THR A 12 14.71 -47.36 -18.75
N CYS A 13 15.12 -46.48 -17.84
CA CYS A 13 15.97 -45.33 -18.09
C CYS A 13 17.40 -45.69 -17.67
N ASN A 14 18.40 -45.16 -18.39
CA ASN A 14 19.81 -45.43 -18.08
C ASN A 14 20.58 -44.13 -17.90
N SER A 15 21.38 -44.06 -16.84
CA SER A 15 22.48 -43.11 -16.75
C SER A 15 23.53 -43.60 -15.78
N VAL A 16 24.64 -44.12 -16.33
CA VAL A 16 25.79 -44.53 -15.52
C VAL A 16 26.37 -43.35 -14.75
N ARG A 17 26.45 -42.16 -15.38
CA ARG A 17 27.09 -40.98 -14.79
C ARG A 17 26.25 -40.31 -13.70
N MET A 18 24.93 -40.20 -13.87
CA MET A 18 24.08 -39.42 -12.96
C MET A 18 23.31 -40.30 -11.97
N TYR A 19 23.04 -41.55 -12.33
CA TYR A 19 22.17 -42.47 -11.57
C TYR A 19 22.81 -43.84 -11.32
N GLY A 20 24.09 -44.01 -11.65
CA GLY A 20 24.84 -45.24 -11.38
C GLY A 20 24.46 -46.45 -12.24
N GLY A 21 23.56 -46.29 -13.23
CA GLY A 21 23.16 -47.38 -14.13
C GLY A 21 21.71 -47.30 -14.59
N ASP A 22 21.11 -48.48 -14.77
CA ASP A 22 19.70 -48.65 -15.14
C ASP A 22 18.77 -48.39 -13.95
N PHE A 23 17.63 -47.76 -14.21
CA PHE A 23 16.56 -47.54 -13.26
C PHE A 23 15.20 -47.53 -13.97
N GLN A 24 14.12 -47.83 -13.26
CA GLN A 24 12.77 -47.69 -13.81
C GLN A 24 12.48 -46.21 -14.07
N CYS A 25 12.04 -45.88 -15.28
CA CYS A 25 11.77 -44.50 -15.65
C CYS A 25 10.71 -43.91 -14.71
N PRO A 26 10.95 -42.74 -14.09
CA PRO A 26 9.94 -42.08 -13.29
C PRO A 26 8.85 -41.48 -14.20
N ALA A 27 7.65 -41.23 -13.66
CA ALA A 27 6.60 -40.56 -14.42
C ALA A 27 7.00 -39.12 -14.77
N ILE A 28 7.64 -38.42 -13.83
CA ILE A 28 8.21 -37.09 -14.05
C ILE A 28 9.64 -37.08 -13.50
N HIS A 29 10.58 -36.67 -14.35
CA HIS A 29 12.00 -36.55 -14.02
C HIS A 29 12.45 -35.10 -14.09
N ILE A 30 13.00 -34.58 -12.99
CA ILE A 30 13.48 -33.20 -12.87
C ILE A 30 14.95 -33.25 -12.47
N PHE A 31 15.82 -32.81 -13.36
CA PHE A 31 17.26 -32.79 -13.15
C PHE A 31 17.79 -31.38 -13.36
N ARG A 32 18.35 -30.76 -12.32
CA ARG A 32 18.96 -29.42 -12.38
C ARG A 32 18.04 -28.39 -13.07
N ALA A 33 16.74 -28.48 -12.77
CA ALA A 33 15.68 -27.67 -13.35
C ALA A 33 14.71 -27.21 -12.25
N SER A 34 13.99 -26.12 -12.52
CA SER A 34 12.84 -25.68 -11.72
C SER A 34 11.54 -26.16 -12.36
N ALA A 35 10.57 -26.64 -11.57
CA ALA A 35 9.30 -27.12 -12.10
C ALA A 35 8.11 -26.81 -11.17
N THR A 36 7.04 -26.27 -11.76
CA THR A 36 5.71 -26.20 -11.14
C THR A 36 4.84 -27.35 -11.68
N ILE A 37 4.26 -28.16 -10.81
CA ILE A 37 3.54 -29.40 -11.15
C ILE A 37 2.21 -29.44 -10.40
N TYR A 38 1.12 -29.06 -11.07
CA TYR A 38 -0.20 -28.92 -10.46
C TYR A 38 -1.26 -29.83 -11.08
N ASN A 39 -2.15 -30.39 -10.27
CA ASN A 39 -3.39 -31.01 -10.75
C ASN A 39 -3.18 -32.13 -11.80
N ASN A 40 -2.04 -32.83 -11.77
CA ASN A 40 -1.75 -33.91 -12.69
C ASN A 40 -2.22 -35.25 -12.12
N VAL A 41 -2.54 -36.18 -13.02
CA VAL A 41 -2.91 -37.56 -12.68
C VAL A 41 -1.90 -38.52 -13.29
N VAL A 42 -1.30 -39.37 -12.45
CA VAL A 42 -0.37 -40.43 -12.87
C VAL A 42 -1.00 -41.79 -12.59
N LYS A 43 -1.09 -42.67 -13.60
CA LYS A 43 -1.62 -44.04 -13.46
C LYS A 43 -0.69 -45.10 -14.00
N ASN A 44 -0.71 -46.29 -13.40
CA ASN A 44 0.06 -47.46 -13.86
C ASN A 44 1.55 -47.13 -14.13
N ASN A 45 2.21 -46.48 -13.17
CA ASN A 45 3.63 -46.12 -13.26
C ASN A 45 4.48 -47.09 -12.42
N VAL A 46 5.48 -47.71 -13.04
CA VAL A 46 6.33 -48.72 -12.38
C VAL A 46 7.54 -48.09 -11.68
N GLY A 47 8.10 -46.99 -12.22
CA GLY A 47 9.20 -46.25 -11.61
C GLY A 47 8.73 -45.26 -10.55
N ASP A 48 9.57 -44.29 -10.15
CA ASP A 48 9.13 -43.27 -9.17
C ASP A 48 8.00 -42.40 -9.76
N ALA A 49 7.09 -41.87 -8.95
CA ALA A 49 6.15 -40.87 -9.49
C ALA A 49 6.91 -39.58 -9.82
N LEU A 50 7.74 -39.11 -8.88
CA LEU A 50 8.60 -37.94 -9.02
C LEU A 50 10.04 -38.32 -8.69
N ARG A 51 10.95 -38.04 -9.62
CA ARG A 51 12.40 -38.12 -9.36
C ARG A 51 13.03 -36.74 -9.56
N ILE A 52 13.63 -36.20 -8.51
CA ILE A 52 14.17 -34.84 -8.45
C ILE A 52 15.64 -34.90 -8.03
N LYS A 53 16.52 -34.30 -8.81
CA LYS A 53 17.95 -34.26 -8.51
C LYS A 53 18.57 -32.90 -8.80
N GLY A 54 19.06 -32.25 -7.74
CA GLY A 54 19.55 -30.86 -7.73
C GLY A 54 18.55 -29.86 -8.32
N GLY A 55 17.24 -30.09 -8.14
CA GLY A 55 16.15 -29.30 -8.72
C GLY A 55 15.34 -28.54 -7.67
N ILE A 56 14.51 -27.60 -8.13
CA ILE A 56 13.60 -26.82 -7.27
C ILE A 56 12.17 -27.07 -7.74
N VAL A 57 11.30 -27.57 -6.89
CA VAL A 57 9.94 -27.99 -7.31
C VAL A 57 8.84 -27.41 -6.45
N ASN A 58 7.74 -27.08 -7.09
CA ASN A 58 6.48 -26.73 -6.47
C ASN A 58 5.41 -27.70 -6.99
N VAL A 59 4.96 -28.63 -6.14
CA VAL A 59 4.15 -29.79 -6.52
C VAL A 59 2.88 -29.80 -5.70
N GLN A 60 1.74 -29.56 -6.34
CA GLN A 60 0.47 -29.43 -5.62
C GLN A 60 -0.70 -30.15 -6.26
N ASN A 61 -1.57 -30.71 -5.42
CA ASN A 61 -2.87 -31.27 -5.81
C ASN A 61 -2.79 -32.36 -6.91
N ASN A 62 -1.71 -33.13 -6.96
CA ASN A 62 -1.58 -34.22 -7.92
C ASN A 62 -2.11 -35.54 -7.34
N ASP A 63 -2.65 -36.39 -8.20
CA ASP A 63 -3.04 -37.77 -7.87
C ASP A 63 -2.09 -38.74 -8.57
N MET A 64 -1.19 -39.37 -7.82
CA MET A 64 -0.10 -40.15 -8.40
C MET A 64 -0.06 -41.59 -7.91
N GLN A 65 -0.31 -42.52 -8.83
CA GLN A 65 -0.08 -43.95 -8.63
C GLN A 65 1.33 -44.32 -9.06
N THR A 66 2.06 -45.07 -8.22
CA THR A 66 3.41 -45.58 -8.49
C THR A 66 3.61 -46.95 -7.87
N GLU A 67 4.55 -47.76 -8.37
CA GLU A 67 5.01 -49.02 -7.76
C GLU A 67 6.42 -48.91 -7.17
N SER A 68 6.99 -47.70 -7.14
CA SER A 68 8.29 -47.40 -6.55
C SER A 68 8.16 -46.27 -5.52
N PHE A 69 9.09 -45.31 -5.47
CA PHE A 69 8.94 -44.16 -4.58
C PHE A 69 7.93 -43.17 -5.14
N ALA A 70 7.10 -42.57 -4.28
CA ALA A 70 6.28 -41.45 -4.72
C ALA A 70 7.16 -40.24 -5.04
N VAL A 71 8.03 -39.86 -4.10
CA VAL A 71 8.98 -38.76 -4.27
C VAL A 71 10.37 -39.22 -3.91
N ASN A 72 11.27 -39.22 -4.90
CA ASN A 72 12.69 -39.45 -4.72
C ASN A 72 13.43 -38.15 -5.01
N ILE A 73 13.85 -37.45 -3.96
CA ILE A 73 14.46 -36.12 -4.03
C ILE A 73 15.86 -36.14 -3.42
N SER A 74 16.85 -35.70 -4.20
CA SER A 74 18.26 -35.81 -3.82
C SER A 74 19.09 -34.63 -4.31
N HIS A 75 20.23 -34.39 -3.66
CA HIS A 75 21.24 -33.49 -4.18
C HIS A 75 21.84 -34.00 -5.51
N HIS A 76 22.40 -33.08 -6.29
CA HIS A 76 23.28 -33.39 -7.41
C HIS A 76 24.74 -33.09 -7.05
N ASP A 77 25.56 -34.12 -6.95
CA ASP A 77 27.02 -33.99 -6.90
C ASP A 77 27.59 -33.91 -8.32
N ASP A 78 28.26 -32.81 -8.66
CA ASP A 78 28.90 -32.65 -9.96
C ASP A 78 30.21 -33.45 -10.12
N ASN A 79 30.72 -34.03 -9.04
CA ASN A 79 32.01 -34.70 -8.90
C ASN A 79 33.23 -33.78 -9.16
N TYR A 80 33.03 -32.46 -9.10
CA TYR A 80 34.04 -31.43 -9.23
C TYR A 80 34.11 -30.52 -7.98
N GLY A 81 33.59 -31.00 -6.85
CA GLY A 81 33.62 -30.31 -5.56
C GLY A 81 32.43 -29.40 -5.32
N SER A 82 31.32 -29.56 -6.05
CA SER A 82 30.05 -28.89 -5.73
C SER A 82 28.90 -29.88 -5.64
N LYS A 83 28.24 -29.87 -4.47
CA LYS A 83 26.95 -30.52 -4.26
C LYS A 83 25.84 -29.49 -4.31
N PHE A 84 24.77 -29.81 -5.02
CA PHE A 84 23.61 -28.94 -5.15
C PHE A 84 22.38 -29.61 -4.56
N GLY A 85 21.92 -29.14 -3.41
CA GLY A 85 20.72 -29.68 -2.74
C GLY A 85 19.46 -29.43 -3.57
N SER A 86 18.48 -30.32 -3.48
CA SER A 86 17.16 -30.04 -4.06
C SER A 86 16.27 -29.31 -3.04
N ILE A 87 15.31 -28.53 -3.54
CA ILE A 87 14.28 -27.86 -2.73
C ILE A 87 12.91 -28.29 -3.26
N GLY A 88 12.00 -28.72 -2.39
CA GLY A 88 10.66 -29.14 -2.81
C GLY A 88 9.56 -28.68 -1.87
N TYR A 89 8.54 -28.04 -2.43
CA TYR A 89 7.28 -27.73 -1.76
C TYR A 89 6.18 -28.67 -2.28
N PHE A 90 5.56 -29.43 -1.37
CA PHE A 90 4.54 -30.43 -1.66
C PHE A 90 3.27 -30.12 -0.85
N SER A 91 2.14 -29.95 -1.54
CA SER A 91 0.86 -29.63 -0.88
C SER A 91 -0.32 -30.35 -1.52
N GLY A 92 -1.12 -31.04 -0.71
CA GLY A 92 -2.38 -31.66 -1.17
C GLY A 92 -2.22 -32.80 -2.19
N ASN A 93 -1.03 -33.37 -2.36
CA ASN A 93 -0.85 -34.51 -3.25
C ASN A 93 -1.40 -35.79 -2.64
N THR A 94 -1.86 -36.71 -3.50
CA THR A 94 -2.33 -38.04 -3.13
C THR A 94 -1.42 -39.07 -3.80
N PHE A 95 -0.90 -40.01 -3.00
CA PHE A 95 -0.04 -41.09 -3.49
C PHE A 95 -0.66 -42.45 -3.24
N THR A 96 -0.61 -43.32 -4.25
CA THR A 96 -1.12 -44.70 -4.15
C THR A 96 -0.11 -45.71 -4.72
N GLY A 97 0.00 -46.87 -4.07
CA GLY A 97 0.88 -47.98 -4.50
C GLY A 97 2.38 -47.81 -4.18
N ALA A 98 2.79 -46.65 -3.67
CA ALA A 98 4.20 -46.36 -3.39
C ALA A 98 4.80 -47.31 -2.35
N LEU A 99 6.04 -47.74 -2.59
CA LEU A 99 6.82 -48.51 -1.61
C LEU A 99 7.20 -47.63 -0.41
N GLN A 100 7.62 -46.41 -0.71
CA GLN A 100 7.89 -45.35 0.26
C GLN A 100 7.41 -44.04 -0.35
N VAL A 101 6.88 -43.15 0.50
CA VAL A 101 6.26 -41.91 0.04
C VAL A 101 7.35 -40.88 -0.26
N TYR A 102 8.19 -40.55 0.71
CA TYR A 102 9.27 -39.60 0.54
C TYR A 102 10.63 -40.23 0.84
N ASN A 103 11.55 -40.13 -0.10
CA ASN A 103 12.95 -40.50 0.08
C ASN A 103 13.81 -39.26 -0.22
N ILE A 104 14.42 -38.70 0.83
CA ILE A 104 15.03 -37.36 0.83
C ILE A 104 16.52 -37.48 1.14
N THR A 105 17.36 -36.88 0.31
CA THR A 105 18.82 -36.95 0.47
C THR A 105 19.48 -35.58 0.29
N GLU A 106 20.11 -35.05 1.34
CA GLU A 106 20.84 -33.78 1.34
C GLU A 106 20.05 -32.67 0.60
N SER A 107 18.79 -32.50 0.99
CA SER A 107 17.80 -31.64 0.33
C SER A 107 16.83 -31.05 1.36
N MET A 108 16.10 -30.00 0.99
CA MET A 108 15.08 -29.36 1.82
C MET A 108 13.69 -29.63 1.24
N VAL A 109 12.79 -30.17 2.06
CA VAL A 109 11.44 -30.55 1.66
C VAL A 109 10.42 -30.00 2.65
N THR A 110 9.38 -29.36 2.15
CA THR A 110 8.18 -28.99 2.91
C THR A 110 6.99 -29.77 2.40
N ILE A 111 6.25 -30.45 3.28
CA ILE A 111 5.07 -31.26 2.95
C ILE A 111 3.88 -30.76 3.76
N GLN A 112 2.74 -30.48 3.13
CA GLN A 112 1.55 -30.09 3.87
C GLN A 112 0.25 -30.68 3.32
N SER A 113 -0.68 -30.91 4.23
CA SER A 113 -2.07 -31.26 3.89
C SER A 113 -2.19 -32.50 2.98
N GLU A 114 -1.27 -33.45 3.12
CA GLU A 114 -1.25 -34.72 2.37
C GLU A 114 -1.65 -35.90 3.25
N ASN A 115 -2.17 -36.96 2.62
CA ASN A 115 -2.34 -38.24 3.27
C ASN A 115 -1.14 -39.14 3.00
N ILE A 116 -0.45 -39.58 4.06
CA ILE A 116 0.72 -40.44 3.97
C ILE A 116 0.28 -41.91 4.08
N PRO A 117 0.21 -42.67 2.97
CA PRO A 117 -0.11 -44.09 3.04
C PRO A 117 0.97 -44.89 3.78
N ALA A 118 0.60 -46.05 4.31
CA ALA A 118 1.56 -46.99 4.86
C ALA A 118 2.55 -47.45 3.76
N PRO A 119 3.83 -47.67 4.11
CA PRO A 119 4.82 -48.12 3.15
C PRO A 119 4.50 -49.52 2.62
N GLY A 120 4.89 -49.76 1.36
CA GLY A 120 4.76 -51.04 0.67
C GLY A 120 6.09 -51.76 0.51
N GLY A 121 6.05 -53.03 0.10
CA GLY A 121 7.23 -53.82 -0.29
C GLY A 121 8.40 -53.79 0.70
N ASN A 122 8.23 -54.44 1.86
CA ASN A 122 9.25 -54.59 2.92
C ASN A 122 9.83 -53.29 3.52
N GLU A 123 9.50 -52.11 2.99
CA GLU A 123 9.83 -50.84 3.63
C GLU A 123 9.03 -50.66 4.92
N LEU A 124 9.68 -50.18 5.97
CA LEU A 124 9.09 -50.03 7.30
C LEU A 124 8.57 -48.61 7.56
N HIS A 125 9.14 -47.61 6.88
CA HIS A 125 8.85 -46.20 7.11
C HIS A 125 8.43 -45.53 5.80
N PRO A 126 7.30 -44.78 5.78
CA PRO A 126 6.85 -44.06 4.59
C PRO A 126 7.74 -42.85 4.24
N ILE A 127 8.52 -42.34 5.19
CA ILE A 127 9.48 -41.26 4.94
C ILE A 127 10.86 -41.70 5.40
N ASN A 128 11.85 -41.55 4.51
CA ASN A 128 13.26 -41.80 4.80
C ASN A 128 14.10 -40.58 4.43
N MET A 129 14.97 -40.16 5.35
CA MET A 129 15.90 -39.06 5.15
C MET A 129 17.34 -39.56 5.32
N GLN A 130 18.26 -39.04 4.52
CA GLN A 130 19.66 -39.44 4.60
C GLN A 130 20.64 -38.29 4.35
N TRP A 131 21.66 -38.26 5.20
CA TRP A 131 22.86 -37.45 5.04
C TRP A 131 24.05 -38.37 4.79
N LEU A 132 24.82 -38.09 3.75
CA LEU A 132 25.84 -39.01 3.24
C LEU A 132 27.27 -38.52 3.47
N GLY A 133 27.45 -37.23 3.74
CA GLY A 133 28.75 -36.57 3.79
C GLY A 133 29.28 -36.23 5.19
N ALA A 134 30.52 -35.75 5.23
CA ALA A 134 31.01 -35.00 6.38
C ALA A 134 30.42 -33.58 6.42
N GLU A 135 30.80 -32.77 7.40
CA GLU A 135 30.25 -31.43 7.61
C GLU A 135 31.11 -30.30 7.02
N CYS A 136 30.43 -29.29 6.48
CA CYS A 136 30.93 -27.95 6.16
C CYS A 136 31.08 -27.11 7.45
N PRO A 137 32.10 -26.23 7.62
CA PRO A 137 33.15 -25.89 6.68
C PRO A 137 34.37 -26.83 6.74
N SER A 138 34.37 -27.81 7.64
CA SER A 138 35.49 -28.75 7.82
C SER A 138 35.84 -29.52 6.54
N ASN A 139 34.83 -29.83 5.72
CA ASN A 139 35.01 -30.31 4.36
C ASN A 139 34.24 -29.44 3.34
N PRO A 140 34.92 -28.52 2.64
CA PRO A 140 34.27 -27.60 1.69
C PRO A 140 33.55 -28.27 0.51
N SER A 141 33.94 -29.51 0.13
CA SER A 141 33.26 -30.24 -0.95
C SER A 141 31.89 -30.79 -0.53
N GLU A 142 31.59 -30.82 0.76
CA GLU A 142 30.31 -31.27 1.32
C GLU A 142 29.30 -30.11 1.47
N CYS A 143 29.73 -28.86 1.30
CA CYS A 143 28.85 -27.71 1.43
C CYS A 143 27.79 -27.73 0.32
N LEU A 144 26.53 -27.90 0.72
CA LEU A 144 25.40 -27.82 -0.19
C LEU A 144 25.27 -26.40 -0.75
N LYS A 145 25.06 -26.32 -2.05
CA LYS A 145 24.82 -25.07 -2.78
C LYS A 145 23.40 -25.06 -3.31
N LEU A 146 22.82 -23.87 -3.34
CA LEU A 146 21.57 -23.66 -4.06
C LEU A 146 21.75 -24.03 -5.54
N PRO A 147 20.80 -24.77 -6.15
CA PRO A 147 20.82 -24.98 -7.59
C PRO A 147 20.82 -23.65 -8.33
N ASN A 148 21.56 -23.56 -9.44
CA ASN A 148 21.56 -22.35 -10.29
C ASN A 148 20.17 -21.97 -10.82
N THR A 149 19.22 -22.91 -10.77
CA THR A 149 17.82 -22.71 -11.14
C THR A 149 17.05 -21.87 -10.13
N ALA A 150 17.63 -21.53 -8.97
CA ALA A 150 17.08 -20.54 -8.06
C ALA A 150 16.91 -19.15 -8.71
N ASN A 151 17.69 -18.85 -9.76
CA ASN A 151 17.52 -17.64 -10.57
C ASN A 151 16.21 -17.62 -11.39
N MET A 152 15.57 -18.78 -11.55
CA MET A 152 14.28 -18.94 -12.22
C MET A 152 13.43 -19.92 -11.39
N PRO A 153 12.90 -19.48 -10.24
CA PRO A 153 12.14 -20.34 -9.34
C PRO A 153 10.89 -20.90 -10.02
N PRO A 154 10.32 -22.01 -9.51
CA PRO A 154 8.99 -22.44 -9.93
C PRO A 154 7.98 -21.29 -9.80
N ALA A 155 7.05 -21.21 -10.75
CA ALA A 155 5.94 -20.28 -10.65
C ALA A 155 5.12 -20.56 -9.39
N GLY A 156 4.74 -19.50 -8.67
CA GLY A 156 3.96 -19.57 -7.44
C GLY A 156 4.65 -20.29 -6.29
N MET A 157 6.00 -20.36 -6.28
CA MET A 157 6.74 -20.91 -5.14
C MET A 157 6.48 -20.03 -3.90
N PRO A 158 5.84 -20.56 -2.84
CA PRO A 158 5.40 -19.72 -1.72
C PRO A 158 6.51 -19.44 -0.70
N MET A 159 7.54 -20.30 -0.66
CA MET A 159 8.62 -20.27 0.33
C MET A 159 9.94 -19.75 -0.24
N ALA A 160 10.80 -19.27 0.65
CA ALA A 160 12.17 -18.88 0.35
C ALA A 160 13.01 -20.05 -0.19
N LEU A 161 13.99 -19.72 -1.04
CA LEU A 161 14.90 -20.69 -1.63
C LEU A 161 16.22 -20.70 -0.88
N GLU A 162 16.25 -21.45 0.22
CA GLU A 162 17.43 -21.62 1.06
C GLU A 162 17.71 -23.10 1.34
N LEU A 163 18.92 -23.37 1.78
CA LEU A 163 19.34 -24.69 2.23
C LEU A 163 19.99 -24.51 3.61
N VAL A 164 19.70 -25.43 4.52
CA VAL A 164 20.39 -25.48 5.80
C VAL A 164 21.71 -26.20 5.59
N ASN A 165 22.80 -25.57 6.00
CA ASN A 165 24.11 -26.18 5.91
C ASN A 165 24.17 -27.45 6.76
N ASN A 166 24.79 -28.49 6.20
CA ASN A 166 24.99 -29.79 6.85
C ASN A 166 23.71 -30.54 7.23
N SER A 167 22.56 -30.21 6.63
CA SER A 167 21.33 -30.90 6.98
C SER A 167 20.44 -31.22 5.79
N THR A 168 19.88 -32.43 5.82
CA THR A 168 18.69 -32.80 5.08
C THR A 168 17.49 -32.36 5.91
N VAL A 169 16.66 -31.48 5.37
CA VAL A 169 15.57 -30.86 6.12
C VAL A 169 14.23 -31.34 5.62
N LEU A 170 13.38 -31.76 6.55
CA LEU A 170 11.98 -32.06 6.30
C LEU A 170 11.11 -31.19 7.22
N SER A 171 10.31 -30.31 6.62
CA SER A 171 9.24 -29.59 7.30
C SER A 171 7.89 -30.21 6.95
N PHE A 172 7.01 -30.40 7.93
CA PHE A 172 5.67 -30.91 7.64
C PHE A 172 4.57 -30.33 8.53
N ALA A 173 3.36 -30.18 7.98
CA ALA A 173 2.16 -29.80 8.74
C ALA A 173 0.89 -30.42 8.15
N GLY A 174 -0.12 -30.67 9.00
CA GLY A 174 -1.44 -31.12 8.55
C GLY A 174 -1.46 -32.47 7.81
N LEU A 175 -0.48 -33.33 8.05
CA LEU A 175 -0.40 -34.66 7.40
C LEU A 175 -1.39 -35.64 8.03
N GLN A 176 -2.11 -36.38 7.19
CA GLN A 176 -3.01 -37.46 7.62
C GLN A 176 -2.29 -38.80 7.66
N ASN A 177 -2.68 -39.66 8.62
CA ASN A 177 -2.04 -40.96 8.86
C ASN A 177 -0.53 -40.85 9.12
N PHE A 178 -0.08 -39.78 9.78
CA PHE A 178 1.33 -39.51 9.99
C PHE A 178 1.63 -39.02 11.40
N ASP A 179 2.81 -39.39 11.90
CA ASP A 179 3.45 -38.90 13.12
C ASP A 179 4.98 -39.05 12.93
N THR A 180 5.78 -38.42 13.80
CA THR A 180 7.25 -38.41 13.70
C THR A 180 7.88 -39.81 13.74
N SER A 181 7.24 -40.80 14.38
CA SER A 181 7.77 -42.18 14.44
C SER A 181 7.78 -42.89 13.08
N LYS A 182 7.06 -42.33 12.10
CA LYS A 182 7.04 -42.80 10.71
C LYS A 182 8.17 -42.24 9.86
N ILE A 183 9.06 -41.45 10.45
CA ILE A 183 10.27 -40.94 9.81
C ILE A 183 11.44 -41.83 10.22
N HIS A 184 12.21 -42.26 9.23
CA HIS A 184 13.49 -42.91 9.43
C HIS A 184 14.61 -41.99 8.95
N VAL A 185 15.63 -41.79 9.77
CA VAL A 185 16.75 -40.90 9.45
C VAL A 185 18.05 -41.69 9.42
N LYS A 186 18.96 -41.37 8.50
CA LYS A 186 20.29 -41.97 8.43
C LYS A 186 21.33 -40.90 8.35
N ASN A 187 22.17 -40.86 9.37
CA ASN A 187 23.27 -39.92 9.48
C ASN A 187 24.60 -40.64 9.22
N GLN A 188 25.37 -40.16 8.24
CA GLN A 188 26.76 -40.57 8.05
C GLN A 188 27.68 -39.42 8.46
N GLN A 189 28.64 -39.69 9.34
CA GLN A 189 29.71 -38.75 9.71
C GLN A 189 29.24 -37.38 10.22
N SER A 190 27.98 -37.28 10.65
CA SER A 190 27.40 -36.08 11.25
C SER A 190 26.37 -36.46 12.29
N ALA A 191 26.36 -35.79 13.44
CA ALA A 191 25.30 -35.95 14.44
C ALA A 191 24.05 -35.11 14.13
N TRP A 192 24.12 -34.28 13.08
CA TRP A 192 23.13 -33.23 12.76
C TRP A 192 22.64 -33.29 11.31
N GLY A 193 23.03 -34.34 10.58
CA GLY A 193 22.82 -34.49 9.14
C GLY A 193 21.36 -34.50 8.69
N ASN A 194 20.40 -34.75 9.58
CA ASN A 194 18.98 -34.71 9.29
C ASN A 194 18.25 -33.89 10.35
N GLN A 195 17.45 -32.91 9.90
CA GLN A 195 16.59 -32.09 10.74
C GLN A 195 15.13 -32.27 10.34
N VAL A 196 14.30 -32.65 11.31
CA VAL A 196 12.85 -32.79 11.12
C VAL A 196 12.16 -31.63 11.83
N ARG A 197 11.27 -30.94 11.11
CA ARG A 197 10.52 -29.78 11.59
C ARG A 197 9.05 -30.10 11.52
N GLU A 198 8.43 -30.30 12.67
CA GLU A 198 6.97 -30.35 12.76
C GLU A 198 6.46 -28.92 12.78
N GLY A 199 5.40 -28.68 12.03
CA GLY A 199 4.87 -27.35 11.79
C GLY A 199 3.37 -27.25 11.90
N GLU A 200 2.91 -26.01 11.87
CA GLU A 200 1.51 -25.64 11.90
C GLU A 200 1.09 -25.04 10.57
N LEU A 201 -0.17 -25.25 10.21
CA LEU A 201 -0.78 -24.59 9.06
C LEU A 201 -1.12 -23.15 9.43
N VAL A 202 -0.63 -22.22 8.62
CA VAL A 202 -0.77 -20.78 8.81
C VAL A 202 -1.42 -20.16 7.59
N LYS A 203 -2.47 -19.38 7.84
CA LYS A 203 -3.23 -18.67 6.83
C LYS A 203 -3.72 -17.34 7.40
N PHE A 204 -3.74 -16.32 6.55
CA PHE A 204 -4.23 -15.00 6.93
C PHE A 204 -5.39 -14.56 6.05
N ARG A 205 -6.28 -13.77 6.63
CA ARG A 205 -7.27 -12.97 5.89
C ARG A 205 -6.98 -11.50 6.08
N VAL A 206 -6.63 -10.80 5.01
CA VAL A 206 -6.32 -9.37 5.03
C VAL A 206 -7.58 -8.55 4.77
N LYS A 207 -7.81 -7.55 5.64
CA LYS A 207 -8.91 -6.61 5.57
C LYS A 207 -8.44 -5.17 5.72
N ALA A 208 -9.18 -4.23 5.14
CA ALA A 208 -9.06 -2.80 5.40
C ALA A 208 -10.46 -2.24 5.64
N SER A 209 -10.66 -1.53 6.75
CA SER A 209 -11.99 -1.02 7.18
C SER A 209 -13.12 -2.08 7.10
N ASN A 210 -12.82 -3.31 7.54
CA ASN A 210 -13.67 -4.51 7.51
C ASN A 210 -14.01 -5.09 6.12
N ILE A 211 -13.43 -4.57 5.05
CA ILE A 211 -13.59 -5.08 3.68
C ILE A 211 -12.42 -6.01 3.34
N ASP A 212 -12.70 -7.11 2.65
CA ASP A 212 -11.66 -8.04 2.18
C ASP A 212 -10.77 -7.37 1.13
N VAL A 213 -9.45 -7.52 1.27
CA VAL A 213 -8.48 -6.89 0.38
C VAL A 213 -7.90 -7.94 -0.55
N GLU A 214 -8.24 -7.85 -1.84
CA GLU A 214 -7.62 -8.64 -2.90
C GLU A 214 -6.23 -8.08 -3.27
N GLY A 215 -5.28 -8.98 -3.51
CA GLY A 215 -3.95 -8.60 -4.01
C GLY A 215 -3.09 -7.87 -2.98
N ALA A 216 -3.37 -8.03 -1.68
CA ALA A 216 -2.47 -7.59 -0.61
C ALA A 216 -1.26 -8.52 -0.53
N THR A 217 -0.09 -7.95 -0.28
CA THR A 217 1.14 -8.73 -0.07
C THR A 217 1.25 -9.06 1.41
N VAL A 218 1.51 -10.32 1.74
CA VAL A 218 1.78 -10.79 3.10
C VAL A 218 3.13 -11.50 3.11
N ILE A 219 4.03 -11.03 3.96
CA ILE A 219 5.38 -11.55 4.12
C ILE A 219 5.49 -12.10 5.54
N ILE A 220 5.80 -13.39 5.67
CA ILE A 220 6.17 -14.00 6.95
C ILE A 220 7.69 -14.04 7.00
N LYS A 221 8.25 -13.58 8.12
CA LYS A 221 9.69 -13.51 8.38
C LYS A 221 10.03 -14.31 9.63
N ASP A 222 11.26 -14.79 9.70
CA ASP A 222 11.85 -15.32 10.94
C ASP A 222 12.06 -14.21 12.00
N ALA A 223 12.56 -14.58 13.17
CA ALA A 223 12.80 -13.67 14.30
C ALA A 223 13.79 -12.53 13.97
N VAL A 224 14.74 -12.75 13.04
CA VAL A 224 15.71 -11.73 12.59
C VAL A 224 15.26 -10.90 11.38
N GLY A 225 14.09 -11.21 10.81
CA GLY A 225 13.48 -10.46 9.73
C GLY A 225 13.76 -10.99 8.32
N THR A 226 14.33 -12.19 8.17
CA THR A 226 14.51 -12.86 6.88
C THR A 226 13.16 -13.34 6.34
N PRO A 227 12.76 -12.96 5.11
CA PRO A 227 11.52 -13.44 4.52
C PRO A 227 11.52 -14.96 4.29
N LEU A 228 10.57 -15.66 4.91
CA LEU A 228 10.34 -17.10 4.74
C LEU A 228 9.26 -17.39 3.70
N TYR A 229 8.19 -16.60 3.69
CA TYR A 229 7.07 -16.72 2.76
C TYR A 229 6.69 -15.36 2.21
N THR A 230 6.33 -15.31 0.92
CA THR A 230 5.75 -14.12 0.29
C THR A 230 4.51 -14.54 -0.47
N MET A 231 3.35 -14.10 0.02
CA MET A 231 2.04 -14.51 -0.47
C MET A 231 1.24 -13.30 -0.94
N THR A 232 0.24 -13.56 -1.77
CA THR A 232 -0.73 -12.57 -2.21
C THR A 232 -2.13 -13.05 -1.90
N THR A 233 -3.00 -12.15 -1.44
CA THR A 233 -4.38 -12.50 -1.11
C THR A 233 -5.27 -12.64 -2.33
N ASN A 234 -6.23 -13.57 -2.27
CA ASN A 234 -7.27 -13.74 -3.27
C ASN A 234 -8.43 -12.73 -3.11
N ALA A 235 -9.46 -12.85 -3.96
CA ALA A 235 -10.65 -11.98 -3.94
C ALA A 235 -11.42 -11.94 -2.61
N GLN A 236 -11.26 -12.96 -1.76
CA GLN A 236 -11.86 -13.05 -0.43
C GLN A 236 -10.89 -12.59 0.68
N GLY A 237 -9.75 -12.01 0.32
CA GLY A 237 -8.74 -11.52 1.24
C GLY A 237 -7.86 -12.59 1.85
N TYR A 238 -7.98 -13.86 1.45
CA TYR A 238 -7.21 -14.95 2.03
C TYR A 238 -5.87 -15.14 1.31
N THR A 239 -4.80 -15.35 2.09
CA THR A 239 -3.55 -15.92 1.58
C THR A 239 -3.73 -17.39 1.26
N GLU A 240 -2.75 -17.95 0.54
CA GLU A 240 -2.52 -19.39 0.56
C GLU A 240 -2.18 -19.86 1.98
N GLU A 241 -2.38 -21.16 2.24
CA GLU A 241 -2.02 -21.78 3.51
C GLU A 241 -0.58 -22.31 3.41
N VAL A 242 0.24 -22.03 4.42
CA VAL A 242 1.67 -22.39 4.44
C VAL A 242 2.06 -23.09 5.73
N THR A 243 3.16 -23.84 5.70
CA THR A 243 3.73 -24.50 6.89
C THR A 243 4.78 -23.63 7.56
N LEU A 244 4.57 -23.29 8.83
CA LEU A 244 5.62 -22.73 9.68
C LEU A 244 6.06 -23.78 10.69
N ALA A 245 7.37 -23.91 10.89
CA ALA A 245 7.89 -24.86 11.86
C ALA A 245 7.49 -24.41 13.26
N SER A 246 6.83 -25.28 14.01
CA SER A 246 6.55 -25.04 15.42
C SER A 246 7.57 -25.77 16.28
N ASN A 247 8.03 -26.95 15.87
CA ASN A 247 8.89 -27.83 16.67
C ASN A 247 9.99 -28.47 15.81
N PHE A 248 11.10 -28.84 16.42
CA PHE A 248 12.31 -29.31 15.75
C PHE A 248 12.80 -30.58 16.42
N TYR A 249 13.30 -31.52 15.61
CA TYR A 249 13.77 -32.82 16.09
C TYR A 249 15.08 -33.21 15.40
N LEU A 250 16.01 -33.73 16.20
CA LEU A 250 17.28 -34.30 15.75
C LEU A 250 17.50 -35.68 16.39
N ASP A 251 17.74 -36.71 15.56
CA ASP A 251 18.20 -38.02 16.04
C ASP A 251 19.68 -37.93 16.44
N ARG A 252 19.92 -37.92 17.75
CA ARG A 252 21.25 -37.82 18.35
C ARG A 252 21.73 -39.11 18.99
N ASN A 253 20.83 -40.08 19.18
CA ASN A 253 21.17 -41.38 19.76
C ASN A 253 21.55 -42.41 18.66
N ASN A 254 21.37 -42.02 17.39
CA ASN A 254 21.69 -42.78 16.19
C ASN A 254 20.95 -44.13 16.12
N ASN A 255 19.75 -44.20 16.69
CA ASN A 255 18.84 -45.33 16.57
C ASN A 255 17.94 -45.22 15.33
N ASN A 256 18.02 -44.10 14.60
CA ASN A 256 17.31 -43.80 13.34
C ASN A 256 15.80 -43.59 13.52
N VAL A 257 15.36 -43.23 14.73
CA VAL A 257 13.99 -42.88 15.10
C VAL A 257 13.92 -41.39 15.39
N VAL A 258 12.75 -40.78 15.19
CA VAL A 258 12.52 -39.34 15.40
C VAL A 258 11.38 -39.12 16.37
N GLY A 259 11.51 -38.10 17.22
CA GLY A 259 10.50 -37.66 18.18
C GLY A 259 10.59 -38.36 19.53
N GLU A 260 11.73 -38.95 19.87
CA GLU A 260 11.91 -39.65 21.13
C GLU A 260 12.20 -38.72 22.30
N ASN A 261 11.76 -39.15 23.49
CA ASN A 261 12.02 -38.45 24.75
C ASN A 261 12.92 -39.30 25.65
N ASN A 262 13.71 -38.66 26.50
CA ASN A 262 14.62 -39.28 27.47
C ASN A 262 15.64 -40.24 26.84
N VAL A 263 16.16 -39.89 25.67
CA VAL A 263 17.15 -40.70 24.96
C VAL A 263 18.56 -40.46 25.49
N GLN A 264 19.37 -41.53 25.53
CA GLN A 264 20.78 -41.41 25.92
C GLN A 264 21.63 -40.98 24.72
N VAL A 265 22.16 -39.77 24.80
CA VAL A 265 23.02 -39.17 23.78
C VAL A 265 24.47 -39.21 24.25
N GLN A 266 25.38 -39.64 23.38
CA GLN A 266 26.81 -39.61 23.63
C GLN A 266 27.43 -38.35 23.00
N LEU A 267 27.78 -37.39 23.84
CA LEU A 267 28.40 -36.13 23.41
C LEU A 267 29.92 -36.25 23.43
N ALA A 268 30.57 -35.65 22.42
CA ALA A 268 32.02 -35.57 22.36
C ALA A 268 32.57 -34.80 23.58
N ASN A 269 33.56 -35.36 24.24
CA ASN A 269 34.22 -34.71 25.37
C ASN A 269 35.33 -33.78 24.83
N ALA A 270 35.11 -32.47 24.90
CA ALA A 270 36.06 -31.46 24.41
C ALA A 270 37.47 -31.56 25.06
N SER A 271 37.60 -32.23 26.22
CA SER A 271 38.88 -32.45 26.89
C SER A 271 39.58 -33.76 26.48
N GLY A 272 39.06 -34.48 25.48
CA GLY A 272 39.62 -35.75 25.00
C GLY A 272 39.38 -36.96 25.93
N GLY A 273 38.47 -36.82 26.90
CA GLY A 273 38.06 -37.90 27.79
C GLY A 273 36.99 -38.83 27.18
N PRO A 274 36.48 -39.80 27.96
CA PRO A 274 35.33 -40.61 27.55
C PRO A 274 34.13 -39.72 27.16
N PRO A 275 33.29 -40.17 26.21
CA PRO A 275 32.07 -39.44 25.83
C PRO A 275 31.20 -39.11 27.04
N ILE A 276 30.62 -37.92 27.03
CA ILE A 276 29.68 -37.50 28.07
C ILE A 276 28.32 -38.07 27.69
N VAL A 277 27.75 -38.92 28.55
CA VAL A 277 26.39 -39.42 28.35
C VAL A 277 25.42 -38.44 29.00
N ARG A 278 24.46 -37.93 28.23
CA ARG A 278 23.34 -37.13 28.72
C ARG A 278 22.02 -37.78 28.32
N THR A 279 21.01 -37.56 29.14
CA THR A 279 19.62 -37.87 28.79
C THR A 279 18.99 -36.59 28.29
N LEU A 280 18.51 -36.60 27.05
CA LEU A 280 17.94 -35.45 26.36
C LEU A 280 16.68 -35.90 25.61
N ASP A 281 15.77 -34.96 25.38
CA ASP A 281 14.69 -35.16 24.39
C ASP A 281 15.22 -34.75 23.01
N GLU A 282 14.70 -35.33 21.94
CA GLU A 282 15.18 -35.02 20.57
C GLU A 282 14.80 -33.63 20.08
N ASN A 283 13.86 -32.96 20.77
CA ASN A 283 13.44 -31.59 20.52
C ASN A 283 13.95 -30.60 21.57
N THR A 284 15.05 -30.93 22.22
CA THR A 284 15.69 -30.05 23.20
C THR A 284 16.52 -28.96 22.52
N CYS A 285 16.68 -27.80 23.16
CA CYS A 285 17.56 -26.75 22.64
C CYS A 285 19.05 -27.09 22.67
N SER A 286 19.47 -28.14 23.42
CA SER A 286 20.90 -28.45 23.62
C SER A 286 21.56 -29.13 22.41
N ASP A 287 21.22 -28.73 21.19
CA ASP A 287 21.66 -29.34 19.94
C ASP A 287 22.66 -28.49 19.13
N GLY A 288 22.93 -27.25 19.55
CA GLY A 288 23.82 -26.30 18.89
C GLY A 288 23.25 -25.63 17.65
N TYR A 289 21.94 -25.79 17.39
CA TYR A 289 21.23 -25.10 16.32
C TYR A 289 20.30 -24.04 16.90
N ASP A 290 20.22 -22.93 16.19
CA ASP A 290 19.21 -21.90 16.39
C ASP A 290 17.95 -22.37 15.66
N ASN A 291 17.05 -23.03 16.40
CA ASN A 291 15.86 -23.62 15.82
C ASN A 291 14.71 -22.61 15.70
N ASP A 292 14.71 -21.51 16.46
CA ASP A 292 13.67 -20.48 16.41
C ASP A 292 14.02 -19.29 15.50
N GLY A 293 15.30 -19.18 15.10
CA GLY A 293 15.83 -18.22 14.15
C GLY A 293 16.27 -16.89 14.78
N ASP A 294 16.42 -16.80 16.10
CA ASP A 294 16.72 -15.57 16.84
C ASP A 294 18.24 -15.28 16.99
N THR A 295 19.08 -16.17 16.45
CA THR A 295 20.56 -16.21 16.46
C THR A 295 21.22 -16.66 17.76
N LEU A 296 20.44 -17.01 18.78
CA LEU A 296 20.91 -17.65 20.00
C LEU A 296 20.75 -19.16 19.87
N THR A 297 21.48 -19.90 20.70
CA THR A 297 21.49 -21.37 20.67
C THR A 297 21.65 -21.90 22.08
N ASP A 298 21.03 -23.03 22.38
CA ASP A 298 21.25 -23.78 23.62
C ASP A 298 21.06 -22.91 24.90
N ASP A 299 21.94 -23.06 25.89
CA ASP A 299 21.96 -22.33 27.16
C ASP A 299 22.17 -20.81 27.02
N ALA A 300 22.54 -20.33 25.82
CA ALA A 300 22.66 -18.90 25.53
C ALA A 300 21.31 -18.27 25.15
N ASP A 301 20.32 -19.09 24.81
CA ASP A 301 18.97 -18.68 24.47
C ASP A 301 18.09 -18.59 25.74
N GLY A 302 17.39 -17.46 25.88
CA GLY A 302 16.51 -17.18 27.01
C GLY A 302 15.19 -17.96 26.94
N ASP A 303 14.72 -18.30 25.75
CA ASP A 303 13.47 -19.04 25.56
C ASP A 303 13.63 -20.55 25.85
N CYS A 304 14.88 -21.03 25.80
CA CYS A 304 15.30 -22.38 26.15
C CYS A 304 15.11 -22.72 27.64
N ALA A 305 14.68 -21.77 28.47
CA ALA A 305 14.40 -21.99 29.89
C ALA A 305 13.39 -23.13 30.16
N THR A 306 12.56 -23.48 29.18
CA THR A 306 11.58 -24.59 29.29
C THR A 306 12.06 -25.92 28.69
N GLY A 307 13.30 -25.97 28.19
CA GLY A 307 13.94 -27.16 27.63
C GLY A 307 13.82 -27.31 26.10
N ARG A 308 13.12 -26.39 25.44
CA ARG A 308 12.95 -26.29 23.97
C ARG A 308 12.88 -24.81 23.54
N GLU A 309 13.40 -24.52 22.36
CA GLU A 309 13.28 -23.22 21.66
C GLU A 309 11.90 -23.08 21.00
N ILE A 310 11.28 -21.90 21.14
CA ILE A 310 9.91 -21.63 20.71
C ILE A 310 9.94 -20.66 19.51
N PRO A 311 9.57 -21.11 18.30
CA PRO A 311 9.64 -20.29 17.10
C PRO A 311 8.80 -19.03 17.18
N SER A 312 9.48 -17.91 16.94
CA SER A 312 8.88 -16.59 16.80
C SER A 312 8.95 -16.11 15.36
N TYR A 313 7.89 -15.45 14.92
CA TYR A 313 7.72 -15.00 13.54
C TYR A 313 7.19 -13.58 13.50
N ARG A 314 7.52 -12.89 12.41
CA ARG A 314 7.04 -11.55 12.12
C ARG A 314 6.22 -11.55 10.83
N VAL A 315 5.07 -10.90 10.85
CA VAL A 315 4.21 -10.73 9.68
C VAL A 315 4.20 -9.27 9.27
N GLU A 316 4.45 -9.03 8.00
CA GLU A 316 4.25 -7.74 7.34
C GLU A 316 3.19 -7.90 6.25
N ALA A 317 2.12 -7.12 6.33
CA ALA A 317 1.09 -7.09 5.31
C ALA A 317 0.88 -5.67 4.78
N PHE A 318 0.79 -5.49 3.47
CA PHE A 318 0.52 -4.18 2.89
C PHE A 318 -0.21 -4.25 1.56
N LYS A 319 -0.94 -3.17 1.25
CA LYS A 319 -1.56 -2.93 -0.04
C LYS A 319 -1.67 -1.43 -0.30
N PHE A 320 -1.16 -1.00 -1.45
CA PHE A 320 -1.29 0.38 -1.90
C PHE A 320 -2.77 0.81 -1.94
N GLY A 321 -3.07 1.95 -1.32
CA GLY A 321 -4.41 2.52 -1.15
C GLY A 321 -5.31 1.77 -0.16
N LYS A 322 -4.74 0.87 0.65
CA LYS A 322 -5.48 0.12 1.68
C LYS A 322 -4.79 0.06 3.03
N GLY A 323 -3.46 0.25 3.09
CA GLY A 323 -2.71 0.38 4.33
C GLY A 323 -1.58 -0.66 4.51
N ILE A 324 -1.00 -0.64 5.70
CA ILE A 324 0.08 -1.54 6.15
C ILE A 324 -0.22 -2.07 7.56
N TYR A 325 0.23 -3.27 7.90
CA TYR A 325 0.17 -3.80 9.25
C TYR A 325 1.40 -4.66 9.59
N GLU A 326 1.96 -4.35 10.75
CA GLU A 326 3.15 -4.89 11.42
C GLU A 326 2.92 -5.74 12.68
N TYR A 327 3.17 -7.04 12.75
CA TYR A 327 3.18 -7.70 14.09
C TYR A 327 4.05 -8.95 14.21
N ASP A 328 4.45 -9.24 15.45
CA ASP A 328 5.18 -10.44 15.84
C ASP A 328 4.25 -11.44 16.55
N PHE A 329 4.49 -12.73 16.37
CA PHE A 329 3.74 -13.79 17.04
C PHE A 329 4.61 -15.01 17.34
N VAL A 330 4.20 -15.76 18.35
CA VAL A 330 4.81 -17.04 18.73
C VAL A 330 3.91 -18.17 18.25
N LEU A 331 4.47 -19.13 17.52
CA LEU A 331 3.69 -20.21 16.93
C LEU A 331 3.43 -21.33 17.95
N THR A 332 2.20 -21.38 18.46
CA THR A 332 1.77 -22.37 19.47
C THR A 332 0.70 -23.33 18.96
N GLY A 333 0.26 -23.17 17.71
CA GLY A 333 -0.76 -23.97 17.04
C GLY A 333 -1.11 -23.39 15.67
N PRO A 334 -2.13 -23.95 14.98
CA PRO A 334 -2.57 -23.45 13.68
C PRO A 334 -3.03 -21.99 13.76
N VAL A 335 -2.73 -21.21 12.73
CA VAL A 335 -3.10 -19.80 12.64
C VAL A 335 -4.07 -19.60 11.48
N ASP A 336 -5.27 -19.13 11.79
CA ASP A 336 -6.24 -18.58 10.83
C ASP A 336 -6.67 -17.22 11.38
N ASP A 337 -5.89 -16.19 11.05
CA ASP A 337 -6.00 -14.87 11.68
C ASP A 337 -6.39 -13.78 10.68
N ILE A 338 -6.99 -12.70 11.20
CA ILE A 338 -7.41 -11.55 10.41
C ILE A 338 -6.41 -10.41 10.60
N ILE A 339 -5.71 -10.06 9.53
CA ILE A 339 -4.85 -8.88 9.50
C ILE A 339 -5.70 -7.68 9.08
N SER A 340 -5.80 -6.69 9.96
CA SER A 340 -6.49 -5.43 9.66
C SER A 340 -5.46 -4.37 9.31
N LEU A 341 -5.38 -3.99 8.02
CA LEU A 341 -4.48 -2.95 7.54
C LEU A 341 -4.83 -1.60 8.16
N GLU A 342 -3.79 -0.86 8.55
CA GLU A 342 -3.91 0.51 9.03
C GLU A 342 -3.79 1.48 7.86
N ASN A 343 -4.88 2.18 7.56
CA ASN A 343 -4.95 3.18 6.51
C ASN A 343 -4.55 4.57 7.02
N VAL A 344 -3.94 5.37 6.15
CA VAL A 344 -3.70 6.79 6.40
C VAL A 344 -4.76 7.56 5.65
N ALA A 345 -5.59 8.33 6.35
CA ALA A 345 -6.65 9.11 5.70
C ALA A 345 -6.08 10.17 4.74
N PRO A 346 -6.81 10.52 3.67
CA PRO A 346 -6.34 11.48 2.69
C PRO A 346 -6.36 12.91 3.25
N SER A 347 -5.81 13.84 2.47
CA SER A 347 -5.75 15.27 2.77
C SER A 347 -6.25 16.10 1.60
N VAL A 348 -6.82 17.26 1.92
CA VAL A 348 -7.30 18.23 0.93
C VAL A 348 -6.90 19.64 1.35
N THR A 349 -6.70 20.53 0.38
CA THR A 349 -6.50 21.97 0.57
C THR A 349 -7.53 22.74 -0.23
N VAL A 350 -7.76 23.99 0.14
CA VAL A 350 -8.59 24.95 -0.62
C VAL A 350 -7.74 26.20 -0.83
N GLU A 351 -7.62 26.64 -2.08
CA GLU A 351 -6.76 27.76 -2.48
C GLU A 351 -7.33 29.11 -2.06
N GLN A 352 -8.65 29.28 -2.11
CA GLN A 352 -9.29 30.56 -1.80
C GLN A 352 -9.17 30.84 -0.29
N PRO A 353 -8.52 31.96 0.10
CA PRO A 353 -8.44 32.39 1.49
C PRO A 353 -9.81 32.61 2.13
N GLU A 354 -9.85 32.64 3.47
CA GLU A 354 -11.09 33.05 4.15
C GLU A 354 -11.45 34.49 3.79
N LEU A 355 -12.76 34.73 3.66
CA LEU A 355 -13.35 36.01 3.29
C LEU A 355 -13.01 36.49 1.86
N THR A 356 -12.53 35.59 1.00
CA THR A 356 -12.61 35.80 -0.46
C THR A 356 -14.05 36.11 -0.84
N SER A 357 -14.23 37.12 -1.69
CA SER A 357 -15.53 37.52 -2.17
C SER A 357 -15.86 36.85 -3.49
N PHE A 358 -17.12 36.45 -3.61
CA PHE A 358 -17.69 35.90 -4.81
C PHE A 358 -18.99 36.62 -5.12
N ALA A 359 -19.20 36.83 -6.42
CA ALA A 359 -20.51 37.16 -6.95
C ALA A 359 -21.46 35.93 -6.84
N ARG A 360 -22.36 35.78 -7.81
CA ARG A 360 -23.37 34.71 -7.84
C ARG A 360 -22.83 33.28 -7.90
N VAL A 361 -21.66 33.06 -8.48
CA VAL A 361 -21.04 31.71 -8.58
C VAL A 361 -19.83 31.65 -7.67
N VAL A 362 -19.85 30.71 -6.73
CA VAL A 362 -18.71 30.42 -5.87
C VAL A 362 -17.84 29.38 -6.56
N SER A 363 -16.62 29.78 -6.90
CA SER A 363 -15.62 28.94 -7.56
C SER A 363 -14.50 28.59 -6.58
N LEU A 364 -14.43 27.32 -6.19
CA LEU A 364 -13.41 26.78 -5.30
C LEU A 364 -12.45 25.88 -6.06
N SER A 365 -11.18 25.91 -5.66
CA SER A 365 -10.14 25.03 -6.17
C SER A 365 -9.17 24.62 -5.07
N GLY A 366 -8.39 23.59 -5.35
CA GLY A 366 -7.39 23.11 -4.40
C GLY A 366 -6.65 21.89 -4.89
N THR A 367 -5.96 21.25 -3.96
CA THR A 367 -5.21 20.02 -4.18
C THR A 367 -5.62 18.97 -3.16
N ALA A 368 -5.60 17.69 -3.50
CA ALA A 368 -5.81 16.60 -2.55
C ALA A 368 -4.80 15.48 -2.80
N TRP A 369 -4.33 14.81 -1.75
CA TRP A 369 -3.38 13.71 -1.83
C TRP A 369 -3.65 12.70 -0.70
N ASP A 370 -3.20 11.47 -0.90
CA ASP A 370 -3.31 10.39 0.09
C ASP A 370 -1.91 9.99 0.58
N GLY A 371 -1.53 10.46 1.77
CA GLY A 371 -0.19 10.29 2.32
C GLY A 371 0.55 11.60 2.64
N GLU A 372 1.84 11.66 2.30
CA GLU A 372 2.67 12.84 2.52
C GLU A 372 2.40 13.92 1.45
N ALA A 373 2.37 15.18 1.88
CA ALA A 373 2.06 16.32 1.03
C ALA A 373 3.14 16.58 -0.05
N PRO A 374 2.77 17.06 -1.24
CA PRO A 374 3.71 17.53 -2.26
C PRO A 374 4.50 18.77 -1.77
N PRO A 375 5.64 19.13 -2.42
CA PRO A 375 6.19 18.59 -3.67
C PRO A 375 7.05 17.32 -3.49
N TYR A 376 7.10 16.49 -4.54
CA TYR A 376 7.93 15.28 -4.58
C TYR A 376 9.17 15.49 -5.46
N ALA A 377 10.26 14.77 -5.16
CA ALA A 377 11.53 14.91 -5.87
C ALA A 377 11.66 14.04 -7.14
N SER A 378 10.83 13.01 -7.30
CA SER A 378 10.76 12.15 -8.50
C SER A 378 9.45 11.35 -8.51
N ASP A 379 9.11 10.74 -9.65
CA ASP A 379 7.90 9.91 -9.78
C ASP A 379 7.91 8.71 -8.81
N VAL A 380 9.08 8.10 -8.62
CA VAL A 380 9.25 6.98 -7.67
C VAL A 380 9.02 7.45 -6.24
N ILE A 381 9.54 8.63 -5.88
CA ILE A 381 9.32 9.21 -4.55
C ILE A 381 7.84 9.57 -4.37
N ALA A 382 7.16 10.10 -5.40
CA ALA A 382 5.73 10.37 -5.34
C ALA A 382 4.92 9.10 -5.04
N GLN A 383 5.21 7.99 -5.72
CA GLN A 383 4.55 6.70 -5.47
C GLN A 383 4.86 6.10 -4.10
N GLN A 384 6.03 6.39 -3.52
CA GLN A 384 6.38 5.93 -2.17
C GLN A 384 5.77 6.80 -1.07
N LYS A 385 5.60 8.10 -1.36
CA LYS A 385 5.13 9.10 -0.40
C LYS A 385 3.61 9.22 -0.39
N GLN A 386 2.98 8.92 -1.51
CA GLN A 386 1.56 8.66 -1.55
C GLN A 386 1.31 7.21 -1.15
N PHE A 387 0.41 6.99 -0.20
CA PHE A 387 0.05 5.67 0.32
C PHE A 387 -1.16 5.07 -0.41
N GLY A 388 -1.78 5.85 -1.31
CA GLY A 388 -2.93 5.47 -2.10
C GLY A 388 -3.34 6.55 -3.11
N TYR A 389 -4.62 6.54 -3.49
CA TYR A 389 -5.21 7.52 -4.41
C TYR A 389 -6.35 8.24 -3.72
N VAL A 390 -6.49 9.55 -3.97
CA VAL A 390 -7.75 10.24 -3.70
C VAL A 390 -8.76 9.86 -4.79
N GLU A 391 -9.88 9.27 -4.38
CA GLU A 391 -10.98 8.86 -5.26
C GLU A 391 -12.00 9.97 -5.46
N ASP A 392 -12.20 10.84 -4.46
CA ASP A 392 -13.17 11.93 -4.53
C ASP A 392 -12.77 13.13 -3.66
N VAL A 393 -13.14 14.33 -4.10
CA VAL A 393 -13.13 15.55 -3.28
C VAL A 393 -14.55 16.05 -3.23
N GLN A 394 -15.07 16.28 -2.03
CA GLN A 394 -16.46 16.65 -1.80
C GLN A 394 -16.58 18.01 -1.13
N VAL A 395 -17.53 18.79 -1.62
CA VAL A 395 -17.87 20.10 -1.09
C VAL A 395 -19.32 20.07 -0.59
N GLN A 396 -19.54 20.55 0.62
CA GLN A 396 -20.86 20.81 1.18
C GLN A 396 -21.13 22.32 1.13
N PRO A 397 -22.08 22.77 0.30
CA PRO A 397 -22.52 24.16 0.24
C PRO A 397 -23.21 24.62 1.53
N PRO A 398 -23.29 25.94 1.79
CA PRO A 398 -24.00 26.51 2.93
C PRO A 398 -25.48 26.12 2.93
N GLY A 399 -26.04 25.86 4.11
CA GLY A 399 -27.46 25.48 4.27
C GLY A 399 -27.82 24.08 3.77
N SER A 400 -26.88 23.34 3.15
CA SER A 400 -27.09 21.99 2.66
C SER A 400 -26.48 20.94 3.59
N SER A 401 -27.15 19.80 3.73
CA SER A 401 -26.58 18.59 4.36
C SER A 401 -25.92 17.65 3.34
N VAL A 402 -26.02 17.96 2.05
CA VAL A 402 -25.54 17.11 0.95
C VAL A 402 -24.09 17.48 0.60
N TRP A 403 -23.28 16.45 0.39
CA TRP A 403 -21.93 16.56 -0.15
C TRP A 403 -21.98 16.37 -1.67
N ILE A 404 -21.31 17.25 -2.41
CA ILE A 404 -21.28 17.26 -3.87
C ILE A 404 -19.83 17.05 -4.31
N SER A 405 -19.61 16.11 -5.21
CA SER A 405 -18.26 15.84 -5.74
C SER A 405 -17.77 17.00 -6.60
N ALA A 406 -16.52 17.39 -6.35
CA ALA A 406 -15.75 18.31 -7.17
C ALA A 406 -15.23 17.61 -8.43
N VAL A 407 -14.77 18.40 -9.39
CA VAL A 407 -14.20 17.91 -10.63
C VAL A 407 -12.68 17.78 -10.47
N ASP A 408 -12.15 16.58 -10.71
CA ASP A 408 -10.70 16.39 -10.87
C ASP A 408 -10.23 17.09 -12.16
N THR A 409 -9.32 18.06 -12.02
CA THR A 409 -8.74 18.82 -13.14
C THR A 409 -7.27 18.48 -13.36
N SER A 410 -6.73 17.49 -12.63
CA SER A 410 -5.32 17.10 -12.67
C SER A 410 -4.88 16.56 -14.04
N ASN A 411 -5.83 16.00 -14.81
CA ASN A 411 -5.55 15.22 -16.03
C ASN A 411 -4.53 14.09 -15.80
N SER A 412 -4.45 13.55 -14.58
CA SER A 412 -3.48 12.51 -14.19
C SER A 412 -3.71 11.17 -14.90
N GLY A 413 -4.91 10.91 -15.40
CA GLY A 413 -5.29 9.61 -15.98
C GLY A 413 -5.19 8.45 -14.99
N GLY A 414 -5.25 8.73 -13.68
CA GLY A 414 -5.08 7.72 -12.63
C GLY A 414 -3.64 7.37 -12.28
N VAL A 415 -2.65 8.12 -12.79
CA VAL A 415 -1.22 7.85 -12.55
C VAL A 415 -0.64 8.85 -11.55
N ILE A 416 0.16 8.35 -10.61
CA ILE A 416 0.95 9.19 -9.71
C ILE A 416 2.34 9.43 -10.30
N THR A 417 2.65 10.71 -10.47
CA THR A 417 3.96 11.24 -10.89
C THR A 417 4.38 12.36 -9.93
N GLN A 418 5.62 12.85 -10.05
CA GLN A 418 6.07 13.98 -9.24
C GLN A 418 5.25 15.26 -9.46
N ALA A 419 4.65 15.41 -10.65
CA ALA A 419 4.00 16.65 -11.09
C ALA A 419 2.46 16.55 -11.08
N THR A 420 1.92 15.36 -11.29
CA THR A 420 0.47 15.12 -11.46
C THR A 420 0.07 13.81 -10.79
N PHE A 421 -1.09 13.81 -10.16
CA PHE A 421 -1.74 12.67 -9.51
C PHE A 421 -3.25 12.96 -9.40
N PRO A 422 -4.12 11.95 -9.19
CA PRO A 422 -5.56 12.18 -9.05
C PRO A 422 -5.87 13.27 -8.02
N PHE A 423 -6.69 14.24 -8.40
CA PHE A 423 -7.00 15.43 -7.61
C PHE A 423 -5.79 16.29 -7.17
N SER A 424 -4.64 16.18 -7.85
CA SER A 424 -3.52 17.13 -7.65
C SER A 424 -3.95 18.56 -7.95
N THR A 425 -4.98 18.74 -8.78
CA THR A 425 -5.80 19.94 -8.86
C THR A 425 -7.27 19.54 -8.98
N TRP A 426 -8.16 20.28 -8.34
CA TRP A 426 -9.61 20.09 -8.43
C TRP A 426 -10.34 21.44 -8.50
N SER A 427 -11.55 21.43 -9.06
CA SER A 427 -12.41 22.62 -9.16
C SER A 427 -13.85 22.30 -8.78
N PHE A 428 -14.54 23.28 -8.20
CA PHE A 428 -15.94 23.20 -7.82
C PHE A 428 -16.61 24.55 -8.03
N ASP A 429 -17.63 24.57 -8.89
CA ASP A 429 -18.46 25.76 -9.12
C ASP A 429 -19.86 25.52 -8.59
N TYR A 430 -20.39 26.48 -7.83
CA TYR A 430 -21.74 26.39 -7.29
C TYR A 430 -22.47 27.72 -7.43
N ASP A 431 -23.62 27.68 -8.11
CA ASP A 431 -24.49 28.83 -8.30
C ASP A 431 -25.30 29.10 -7.02
N MET A 432 -25.08 30.28 -6.46
CA MET A 432 -25.68 30.79 -5.24
C MET A 432 -26.69 31.92 -5.52
N SER A 433 -27.08 32.15 -6.78
CA SER A 433 -28.01 33.22 -7.17
C SER A 433 -29.33 33.19 -6.40
N ASP A 434 -29.83 32.00 -6.08
CA ASP A 434 -31.09 31.78 -5.34
C ASP A 434 -30.88 31.54 -3.84
N TYR A 435 -29.75 31.98 -3.26
CA TYR A 435 -29.45 31.73 -1.86
C TYR A 435 -30.43 32.46 -0.93
N ALA A 436 -31.25 31.68 -0.21
CA ALA A 436 -32.40 32.17 0.52
C ALA A 436 -32.08 33.15 1.67
N GLU A 437 -30.86 33.10 2.22
CA GLU A 437 -30.43 34.00 3.30
C GLU A 437 -29.94 35.36 2.78
N GLY A 438 -29.76 35.52 1.47
CA GLY A 438 -29.25 36.76 0.86
C GLY A 438 -27.73 36.93 0.98
N GLU A 439 -27.26 38.17 0.82
CA GLU A 439 -25.82 38.49 0.78
C GLU A 439 -25.15 38.50 2.13
N GLY A 440 -24.12 37.69 2.31
CA GLY A 440 -23.41 37.64 3.57
C GLY A 440 -22.26 36.65 3.57
N ASP A 441 -21.77 36.36 4.78
CA ASP A 441 -20.74 35.35 4.96
C ASP A 441 -21.34 33.94 4.90
N VAL A 442 -20.95 33.17 3.89
CA VAL A 442 -21.38 31.79 3.67
C VAL A 442 -20.27 30.81 4.04
N THR A 443 -20.66 29.65 4.59
CA THR A 443 -19.71 28.61 5.01
C THR A 443 -19.77 27.40 4.10
N PHE A 444 -18.62 27.04 3.52
CA PHE A 444 -18.42 25.81 2.76
C PHE A 444 -17.58 24.84 3.58
N ARG A 445 -17.86 23.55 3.41
CA ARG A 445 -17.04 22.49 3.99
C ARG A 445 -16.49 21.60 2.90
N VAL A 446 -15.22 21.21 3.02
CA VAL A 446 -14.50 20.43 2.01
C VAL A 446 -13.83 19.24 2.67
N ARG A 447 -13.90 18.07 2.05
CA ARG A 447 -13.19 16.85 2.46
C ARG A 447 -12.77 16.04 1.24
N SER A 448 -11.83 15.12 1.41
CA SER A 448 -11.44 14.14 0.39
C SER A 448 -11.71 12.72 0.89
N PHE A 449 -11.74 11.75 -0.04
CA PHE A 449 -11.99 10.33 0.19
C PHE A 449 -11.04 9.49 -0.66
N ASP A 450 -10.47 8.43 -0.08
CA ASP A 450 -9.47 7.54 -0.70
C ASP A 450 -10.02 6.14 -1.05
N GLY A 451 -11.33 5.95 -0.92
CA GLY A 451 -11.97 4.64 -1.07
C GLY A 451 -12.18 3.87 0.24
N LEU A 452 -11.60 4.34 1.35
CA LEU A 452 -11.74 3.77 2.69
C LEU A 452 -12.16 4.80 3.73
N ASP A 453 -11.43 5.91 3.83
CA ASP A 453 -11.56 6.94 4.85
C ASP A 453 -11.70 8.34 4.26
N TYR A 454 -12.32 9.22 5.05
CA TYR A 454 -12.43 10.63 4.73
C TYR A 454 -11.34 11.45 5.42
N SER A 455 -10.85 12.47 4.74
CA SER A 455 -9.98 13.48 5.36
C SER A 455 -10.72 14.23 6.47
N PRO A 456 -9.98 14.88 7.39
CA PRO A 456 -10.53 15.96 8.19
C PRO A 456 -11.26 16.99 7.32
N VAL A 457 -12.39 17.51 7.83
CA VAL A 457 -13.20 18.49 7.12
C VAL A 457 -12.58 19.87 7.24
N ILE A 458 -12.22 20.48 6.12
CA ILE A 458 -11.87 21.90 6.04
C ILE A 458 -13.16 22.71 6.03
N VAL A 459 -13.21 23.74 6.86
CA VAL A 459 -14.34 24.69 6.90
C VAL A 459 -13.81 26.05 6.50
N LYS A 460 -14.40 26.64 5.45
CA LYS A 460 -14.04 27.97 4.95
C LYS A 460 -15.26 28.87 4.88
N ARG A 461 -15.03 30.15 5.16
CA ARG A 461 -16.05 31.19 5.09
C ARG A 461 -15.70 32.14 3.95
N TYR A 462 -16.68 32.46 3.13
CA TYR A 462 -16.54 33.33 1.98
C TYR A 462 -17.63 34.39 2.01
N LYS A 463 -17.38 35.51 1.33
CA LYS A 463 -18.40 36.55 1.17
C LYS A 463 -19.18 36.26 -0.10
N LEU A 464 -20.49 36.38 -0.01
CA LEU A 464 -21.41 36.24 -1.14
C LEU A 464 -22.09 37.57 -1.41
N ASN A 465 -21.79 38.15 -2.57
CA ASN A 465 -22.44 39.34 -3.10
C ASN A 465 -23.31 38.91 -4.30
N LEU A 466 -24.59 39.26 -4.31
CA LEU A 466 -25.57 38.78 -5.31
C LEU A 466 -26.04 39.89 -6.25
N GLU A 467 -26.02 41.12 -5.76
CA GLU A 467 -26.54 42.34 -6.35
C GLU A 467 -25.49 43.45 -6.32
N ALA A 468 -25.60 44.36 -7.29
CA ALA A 468 -24.73 45.53 -7.35
C ALA A 468 -25.12 46.59 -6.28
N PRO A 469 -24.15 47.38 -5.78
CA PRO A 469 -24.43 48.43 -4.81
C PRO A 469 -25.21 49.59 -5.44
N SER A 470 -25.96 50.29 -4.60
CA SER A 470 -26.77 51.45 -4.99
C SER A 470 -26.13 52.77 -4.55
N ILE A 471 -26.35 53.85 -5.32
CA ILE A 471 -25.86 55.19 -4.99
C ILE A 471 -26.95 56.25 -5.12
N ILE A 472 -26.93 57.24 -4.23
CA ILE A 472 -27.77 58.44 -4.27
C ILE A 472 -26.85 59.65 -4.20
N VAL A 473 -27.02 60.59 -5.13
CA VAL A 473 -26.30 61.88 -5.15
C VAL A 473 -27.26 62.97 -4.66
N ASN A 474 -26.93 63.60 -3.53
CA ASN A 474 -27.74 64.63 -2.88
C ASN A 474 -27.36 66.05 -3.35
N THR A 475 -26.06 66.29 -3.56
CA THR A 475 -25.54 67.55 -4.07
C THR A 475 -24.46 67.30 -5.12
N PRO A 476 -24.30 68.18 -6.12
CA PRO A 476 -25.14 69.35 -6.43
C PRO A 476 -26.47 68.94 -7.11
N ALA A 477 -27.45 69.86 -7.18
CA ALA A 477 -28.69 69.60 -7.88
C ALA A 477 -28.48 69.46 -9.40
N GLN A 478 -29.28 68.62 -10.06
CA GLN A 478 -29.28 68.46 -11.52
C GLN A 478 -29.41 69.81 -12.25
N ASN A 479 -28.59 70.03 -13.28
CA ASN A 479 -28.58 71.26 -14.09
C ASN A 479 -28.25 72.54 -13.30
N SER A 480 -27.61 72.43 -12.13
CA SER A 480 -27.17 73.60 -11.37
C SER A 480 -26.04 74.35 -12.09
N GLN A 481 -26.07 75.67 -11.97
CA GLN A 481 -25.02 76.56 -12.48
C GLN A 481 -24.10 76.94 -11.34
N HIS A 482 -22.80 76.95 -11.62
CA HIS A 482 -21.76 77.24 -10.63
C HIS A 482 -20.83 78.29 -11.21
N ASP A 483 -20.55 79.33 -10.44
CA ASP A 483 -19.63 80.39 -10.81
C ASP A 483 -18.55 80.59 -9.75
N THR A 484 -17.48 81.26 -10.15
CA THR A 484 -16.32 81.50 -9.28
C THR A 484 -16.59 82.52 -8.17
N ASN A 485 -17.75 83.17 -8.17
CA ASN A 485 -18.21 84.10 -7.12
C ASN A 485 -19.05 83.42 -6.04
N SER A 486 -19.32 82.12 -6.19
CA SER A 486 -19.95 81.29 -5.16
C SER A 486 -19.16 81.34 -3.84
N PRO A 487 -19.79 81.19 -2.66
CA PRO A 487 -19.10 81.12 -1.37
C PRO A 487 -17.98 80.08 -1.28
N LYS A 488 -17.98 79.07 -2.17
CA LYS A 488 -16.92 78.05 -2.30
C LYS A 488 -15.95 78.29 -3.47
N GLY A 489 -16.05 79.42 -4.17
CA GLY A 489 -15.22 79.74 -5.33
C GLY A 489 -15.39 78.74 -6.47
N SER A 490 -14.28 78.30 -7.06
CA SER A 490 -14.23 77.33 -8.16
C SER A 490 -14.40 75.85 -7.74
N VAL A 491 -15.11 75.58 -6.64
CA VAL A 491 -15.28 74.23 -6.08
C VAL A 491 -16.76 73.84 -6.04
N ILE A 492 -17.06 72.65 -6.55
CA ILE A 492 -18.37 72.01 -6.48
C ILE A 492 -18.29 70.81 -5.53
N SER A 493 -19.11 70.82 -4.48
CA SER A 493 -19.16 69.72 -3.50
C SER A 493 -20.22 68.69 -3.89
N PHE A 494 -19.74 67.52 -4.26
CA PHE A 494 -20.56 66.33 -4.40
C PHE A 494 -20.76 65.67 -3.04
N SER A 495 -21.99 65.29 -2.72
CA SER A 495 -22.28 64.49 -1.54
C SER A 495 -23.43 63.55 -1.80
N GLY A 496 -23.42 62.41 -1.13
CA GLY A 496 -24.41 61.38 -1.35
C GLY A 496 -24.31 60.26 -0.32
N THR A 497 -25.14 59.24 -0.54
CA THR A 497 -25.11 57.98 0.20
C THR A 497 -24.96 56.83 -0.76
N ALA A 498 -24.28 55.77 -0.32
CA ALA A 498 -24.19 54.51 -1.05
C ALA A 498 -24.61 53.37 -0.12
N SER A 499 -25.29 52.37 -0.64
CA SER A 499 -25.81 51.25 0.14
C SER A 499 -25.64 49.95 -0.61
N ASP A 500 -25.28 48.92 0.14
CA ASP A 500 -25.04 47.58 -0.33
C ASP A 500 -25.80 46.58 0.57
N PRO A 501 -26.46 45.54 0.00
CA PRO A 501 -27.27 44.62 0.79
C PRO A 501 -26.45 43.67 1.70
N TYR A 502 -25.15 43.55 1.49
CA TYR A 502 -24.27 42.66 2.23
C TYR A 502 -24.28 42.92 3.74
N PHE A 503 -24.55 41.87 4.53
CA PHE A 503 -24.66 41.95 6.00
C PHE A 503 -23.63 41.10 6.77
N GLY A 504 -22.55 40.66 6.12
CA GLY A 504 -21.49 39.84 6.76
C GLY A 504 -20.63 40.60 7.78
N VAL A 505 -19.62 39.92 8.33
CA VAL A 505 -18.77 40.40 9.45
C VAL A 505 -18.05 41.72 9.14
N ASN A 506 -17.79 42.01 7.86
CA ASN A 506 -17.13 43.24 7.42
C ASN A 506 -18.08 44.45 7.29
N GLY A 507 -19.40 44.28 7.52
CA GLY A 507 -20.39 45.33 7.32
C GLY A 507 -20.48 45.76 5.85
N ASN A 508 -20.77 47.03 5.58
CA ASN A 508 -20.89 47.58 4.22
C ASN A 508 -19.63 47.29 3.39
N ASP A 509 -19.78 46.56 2.28
CA ASP A 509 -18.68 46.10 1.46
C ASP A 509 -18.27 47.09 0.34
N ILE A 510 -18.93 48.25 0.22
CA ILE A 510 -18.58 49.31 -0.75
C ILE A 510 -17.11 49.71 -0.63
N LYS A 511 -16.37 49.55 -1.73
CA LYS A 511 -14.93 49.83 -1.83
C LYS A 511 -14.65 51.19 -2.44
N GLU A 512 -15.44 51.60 -3.43
CA GLU A 512 -15.14 52.75 -4.26
C GLU A 512 -16.42 53.49 -4.66
N ILE A 513 -16.34 54.82 -4.77
CA ILE A 513 -17.30 55.62 -5.53
C ILE A 513 -16.57 56.17 -6.76
N TRP A 514 -17.03 55.79 -7.93
CA TRP A 514 -16.46 56.18 -9.21
C TRP A 514 -17.10 57.45 -9.76
N PHE A 515 -16.28 58.27 -10.41
CA PHE A 515 -16.66 59.47 -11.14
C PHE A 515 -16.10 59.38 -12.55
N GLU A 516 -16.99 59.57 -13.53
CA GLU A 516 -16.62 59.81 -14.91
C GLU A 516 -17.16 61.18 -15.34
N ILE A 517 -16.27 62.07 -15.74
CA ILE A 517 -16.55 63.46 -16.08
C ILE A 517 -16.31 63.64 -17.57
N THR A 518 -17.32 64.07 -18.31
CA THR A 518 -17.23 64.34 -19.76
C THR A 518 -17.58 65.79 -20.04
N GLU A 519 -16.74 66.48 -20.82
CA GLU A 519 -17.05 67.81 -21.36
C GLU A 519 -18.00 67.69 -22.56
N ASP A 520 -19.20 68.24 -22.48
CA ASP A 520 -20.23 68.09 -23.53
C ASP A 520 -19.78 68.74 -24.87
N SER A 521 -19.01 69.83 -24.82
CA SER A 521 -18.48 70.52 -26.01
C SER A 521 -17.30 69.81 -26.67
N ASN A 522 -16.62 68.92 -25.94
CA ASN A 522 -15.56 68.10 -26.50
C ASN A 522 -15.54 66.72 -25.80
N PRO A 523 -16.39 65.79 -26.25
CA PRO A 523 -16.55 64.49 -25.60
C PRO A 523 -15.29 63.60 -25.62
N GLN A 524 -14.20 64.02 -26.28
CA GLN A 524 -12.91 63.33 -26.18
C GLN A 524 -12.16 63.65 -24.87
N PHE A 525 -12.58 64.68 -24.13
CA PHE A 525 -12.06 65.00 -22.81
C PHE A 525 -12.94 64.37 -21.71
N THR A 526 -12.64 63.09 -21.43
CA THR A 526 -13.23 62.34 -20.32
C THR A 526 -12.19 62.06 -19.25
N SER A 527 -12.53 62.33 -17.98
CA SER A 527 -11.73 61.98 -16.80
C SER A 527 -12.45 60.92 -15.99
N LYS A 528 -11.77 59.86 -15.56
CA LYS A 528 -12.33 58.76 -14.78
C LYS A 528 -11.46 58.45 -13.56
N PHE A 529 -12.04 58.46 -12.37
CA PHE A 529 -11.34 58.18 -11.11
C PHE A 529 -12.31 57.69 -10.03
N ALA A 530 -11.78 57.08 -8.97
CA ALA A 530 -12.53 56.66 -7.81
C ALA A 530 -12.09 57.39 -6.54
N ILE A 531 -13.00 57.53 -5.59
CA ILE A 531 -12.66 57.80 -4.19
C ILE A 531 -12.74 56.49 -3.40
N THR A 532 -11.75 56.27 -2.53
CA THR A 532 -11.66 55.12 -1.62
C THR A 532 -11.80 55.61 -0.18
N PRO A 533 -12.38 54.81 0.75
CA PRO A 533 -12.50 55.21 2.14
C PRO A 533 -11.11 55.32 2.79
N ALA A 534 -10.95 56.29 3.70
CA ALA A 534 -9.79 56.30 4.59
C ALA A 534 -9.86 55.14 5.59
N LEU A 535 -8.72 54.82 6.23
CA LEU A 535 -8.64 53.72 7.18
C LEU A 535 -9.60 53.93 8.36
N GLY A 536 -10.58 53.03 8.50
CA GLY A 536 -11.62 53.10 9.54
C GLY A 536 -12.90 53.86 9.14
N GLU A 537 -12.97 54.37 7.90
CA GLU A 537 -14.17 55.00 7.34
C GLU A 537 -14.92 54.04 6.39
N THR A 538 -16.16 54.39 6.06
CA THR A 538 -16.98 53.68 5.06
C THR A 538 -17.47 54.68 4.02
N LEU A 539 -17.77 54.22 2.81
CA LEU A 539 -18.36 55.06 1.76
C LEU A 539 -19.89 55.10 1.80
N SER A 540 -20.51 54.62 2.89
CA SER A 540 -21.97 54.67 3.08
C SER A 540 -22.52 56.10 2.97
N ALA A 541 -21.73 57.07 3.44
CA ALA A 541 -21.89 58.48 3.16
C ALA A 541 -20.58 58.98 2.55
N TRP A 542 -20.65 59.61 1.39
CA TRP A 542 -19.47 60.01 0.63
C TRP A 542 -19.55 61.48 0.25
N GLN A 543 -18.38 62.10 0.13
CA GLN A 543 -18.23 63.49 -0.29
C GLN A 543 -17.00 63.65 -1.17
N TYR A 544 -17.10 64.51 -2.18
CA TYR A 544 -15.99 64.84 -3.06
C TYR A 544 -16.07 66.30 -3.51
N ASP A 545 -14.99 67.05 -3.33
CA ASP A 545 -14.89 68.42 -3.78
C ASP A 545 -14.16 68.48 -5.13
N TRP A 546 -14.90 68.82 -6.19
CA TRP A 546 -14.35 68.99 -7.53
C TRP A 546 -13.94 70.45 -7.75
N ASN A 547 -12.65 70.69 -7.97
CA ASN A 547 -12.15 72.02 -8.30
C ASN A 547 -12.05 72.20 -9.82
N TYR A 548 -12.90 73.06 -10.37
CA TYR A 548 -13.01 73.26 -11.82
C TYR A 548 -12.11 74.39 -12.36
N ARG A 549 -11.20 74.97 -11.54
CA ARG A 549 -10.35 76.12 -11.93
C ARG A 549 -9.51 75.90 -13.19
N THR A 550 -9.14 74.66 -13.47
CA THR A 550 -8.32 74.28 -14.62
C THR A 550 -9.14 73.77 -15.81
N TYR A 551 -10.46 73.78 -15.70
CA TYR A 551 -11.39 73.25 -16.70
C TYR A 551 -12.03 74.40 -17.49
N ALA A 552 -12.35 74.17 -18.77
CA ALA A 552 -13.00 75.18 -19.61
C ALA A 552 -14.43 75.47 -19.12
N SER A 553 -14.90 76.71 -19.28
CA SER A 553 -16.32 77.03 -19.07
C SER A 553 -17.18 76.29 -20.12
N GLY A 554 -18.19 75.54 -19.69
CA GLY A 554 -18.96 74.66 -20.58
C GLY A 554 -20.01 73.82 -19.86
N ASP A 555 -20.64 72.87 -20.55
CA ASP A 555 -21.50 71.87 -19.94
C ASP A 555 -20.66 70.62 -19.64
N TYR A 556 -20.73 70.11 -18.41
CA TYR A 556 -20.06 68.86 -18.01
C TYR A 556 -21.06 67.83 -17.56
N THR A 557 -20.95 66.60 -18.07
CA THR A 557 -21.73 65.44 -17.64
C THR A 557 -20.92 64.59 -16.66
N PHE A 558 -21.46 64.36 -15.48
CA PHE A 558 -20.90 63.44 -14.47
C PHE A 558 -21.69 62.14 -14.46
N LYS A 559 -21.02 61.00 -14.53
CA LYS A 559 -21.56 59.67 -14.26
C LYS A 559 -20.93 59.16 -12.97
N ILE A 560 -21.77 58.87 -11.96
CA ILE A 560 -21.31 58.47 -10.63
C ILE A 560 -21.96 57.12 -10.28
N TRP A 561 -21.16 56.15 -9.81
CA TRP A 561 -21.63 54.85 -9.33
C TRP A 561 -20.81 54.37 -8.13
N ALA A 562 -21.40 53.46 -7.33
CA ALA A 562 -20.69 52.76 -6.26
C ALA A 562 -20.18 51.40 -6.76
N ALA A 563 -19.08 50.94 -6.19
CA ALA A 563 -18.53 49.61 -6.44
C ALA A 563 -18.22 48.92 -5.10
N ASP A 564 -18.55 47.64 -5.02
CA ASP A 564 -18.24 46.77 -3.87
C ASP A 564 -17.05 45.86 -4.24
N SER A 565 -16.86 44.74 -3.51
CA SER A 565 -15.77 43.81 -3.83
C SER A 565 -16.03 42.86 -4.99
N ASP A 566 -17.19 42.87 -5.66
CA ASP A 566 -17.53 41.98 -6.77
C ASP A 566 -18.15 42.67 -8.00
N PHE A 567 -18.98 43.69 -7.82
CA PHE A 567 -19.71 44.43 -8.84
C PHE A 567 -19.15 45.83 -9.09
N CYS A 568 -19.30 46.31 -10.34
CA CYS A 568 -19.08 47.71 -10.74
C CYS A 568 -17.63 48.25 -10.60
N LYS A 569 -16.62 47.37 -10.54
CA LYS A 569 -15.22 47.70 -10.24
C LYS A 569 -14.54 48.64 -11.25
N ASP A 570 -14.94 48.62 -12.52
CA ASP A 570 -14.41 49.56 -13.52
C ASP A 570 -15.34 49.91 -14.68
N ASP A 571 -16.51 49.27 -14.82
CA ASP A 571 -17.46 49.52 -15.91
C ASP A 571 -18.90 49.55 -15.38
N THR A 572 -19.73 50.25 -16.15
CA THR A 572 -21.16 50.47 -15.97
C THR A 572 -22.00 49.45 -16.76
N SER A 573 -21.39 48.35 -17.18
CA SER A 573 -22.04 47.25 -17.92
C SER A 573 -22.90 46.36 -17.03
N ASP A 574 -22.61 46.33 -15.74
CA ASP A 574 -23.51 45.77 -14.73
C ASP A 574 -24.68 46.75 -14.56
N GLU A 575 -25.89 46.25 -14.25
CA GLU A 575 -27.12 47.05 -14.08
C GLU A 575 -26.95 48.10 -12.97
N THR A 576 -26.25 49.17 -13.28
CA THR A 576 -25.83 50.23 -12.37
C THR A 576 -26.81 51.38 -12.49
N PHE A 577 -27.25 51.90 -11.35
CA PHE A 577 -27.89 53.21 -11.31
C PHE A 577 -26.83 54.29 -11.54
N ASP A 578 -26.57 54.61 -12.79
CA ASP A 578 -25.72 55.74 -13.14
C ASP A 578 -26.50 57.04 -12.98
N VAL A 579 -25.98 57.96 -12.15
CA VAL A 579 -26.62 59.26 -12.00
C VAL A 579 -25.89 60.27 -12.88
N LYS A 580 -26.56 60.74 -13.94
CA LYS A 580 -26.02 61.71 -14.90
C LYS A 580 -26.34 63.14 -14.52
N PHE A 581 -25.33 63.95 -14.22
CA PHE A 581 -25.50 65.39 -13.90
C PHE A 581 -24.86 66.31 -14.93
N ARG A 582 -25.62 67.30 -15.42
CA ARG A 582 -25.08 68.40 -16.23
C ARG A 582 -24.79 69.62 -15.37
N LEU A 583 -23.58 70.17 -15.44
CA LEU A 583 -23.16 71.37 -14.68
C LEU A 583 -22.52 72.42 -15.60
N LYS A 584 -22.73 73.70 -15.27
CA LYS A 584 -22.18 74.84 -16.02
C LYS A 584 -21.23 75.69 -15.19
N PRO A 585 -19.89 75.55 -15.35
CA PRO A 585 -18.92 76.52 -14.86
C PRO A 585 -18.99 77.82 -15.69
N LYS A 586 -19.08 78.96 -15.01
CA LYS A 586 -18.92 80.29 -15.63
C LYS A 586 -17.70 80.99 -15.07
N ASP A 587 -16.72 81.25 -15.93
CA ASP A 587 -15.71 82.27 -15.67
C ASP A 587 -16.19 83.63 -16.16
N TYR A 588 -16.17 84.62 -15.26
CA TYR A 588 -16.09 86.02 -15.67
C TYR A 588 -14.61 86.38 -15.80
N GLN A 589 -14.23 86.93 -16.96
CA GLN A 589 -12.90 87.48 -17.22
C GLN A 589 -12.48 88.50 -16.16
#